data_AF-A0A7V5AKX1-F1
#
_entry.id   AF-A0A7V5AKX1-F1
#
_cell.length_a   1.000
_cell.length_b   1.000
_cell.length_c   1.000
_cell.angle_alpha   90.00
_cell.angle_beta   90.00
_cell.angle_gamma   90.00
#
_symmetry.space_group_name_H-M   'P 1'
#
loop_
_entity.id
_entity.type
_entity.pdbx_description
1 polymer ?
#
loop_
_entity_poly.entity_id
_entity_poly.type
_entity_poly.pdbx_seq_one_letter_code
_entity_poly.pdbx_strand_id
1 'polypeptide(L)'
;MVTVETKVRELAKSLLEEGKIDYLIGYEEGTLPLSMTPCFIQAPEEVSRLVYNPFCVQNLAKYVTDVIFSHRENQRRVKPEERAKKVVGVVARGCTSRSIVIHLLERQY
;
A
#
# COMPACT_ATOMS: atom_id res chain seq x y z
N MET A 1 7.82 19.92 -15.41
CA MET A 1 7.86 20.00 -13.93
C MET A 1 7.62 18.60 -13.39
N VAL A 2 8.50 18.08 -12.52
CA VAL A 2 8.30 16.76 -11.91
C VAL A 2 7.20 16.88 -10.86
N THR A 3 6.07 16.19 -11.05
CA THR A 3 4.97 16.20 -10.08
C THR A 3 5.27 15.22 -8.94
N VAL A 4 4.58 15.40 -7.81
CA VAL A 4 4.70 14.46 -6.67
C VAL A 4 4.30 13.05 -7.10
N GLU A 5 3.28 12.93 -7.95
CA GLU A 5 2.85 11.67 -8.55
C GLU A 5 3.99 10.95 -9.26
N THR A 6 4.74 11.63 -10.14
CA THR A 6 5.87 11.02 -10.86
C THR A 6 6.93 10.49 -9.88
N LYS A 7 7.28 11.27 -8.84
CA LYS A 7 8.26 10.83 -7.83
C LYS A 7 7.77 9.60 -7.05
N VAL A 8 6.50 9.58 -6.68
CA VAL A 8 5.91 8.43 -5.96
C VAL A 8 5.92 7.20 -6.86
N ARG A 9 5.59 7.34 -8.15
CA ARG A 9 5.66 6.23 -9.12
C ARG A 9 7.09 5.71 -9.30
N GLU A 10 8.07 6.58 -9.48
CA GLU A 10 9.48 6.17 -9.63
C GLU A 10 10.00 5.43 -8.40
N LEU A 11 9.70 5.94 -7.20
CA LEU A 11 10.09 5.29 -5.95
C LEU A 11 9.38 3.94 -5.76
N ALA A 12 8.07 3.90 -5.99
CA ALA A 12 7.28 2.68 -5.90
C ALA A 12 7.81 1.58 -6.83
N LYS A 13 8.11 1.96 -8.08
CA LYS A 13 8.68 1.04 -9.07
C LYS A 13 10.03 0.49 -8.61
N SER A 14 10.94 1.37 -8.17
CA SER A 14 12.27 0.98 -7.68
C SER A 14 12.17 0.04 -6.48
N LEU A 15 11.26 0.31 -5.53
CA LEU A 15 11.07 -0.54 -4.34
C LEU A 15 10.51 -1.93 -4.67
N LEU A 16 9.65 -2.03 -5.68
CA LEU A 16 9.10 -3.31 -6.16
C LEU A 16 10.16 -4.09 -6.95
N GLU A 17 10.91 -3.43 -7.84
CA GLU A 17 12.00 -4.06 -8.62
C GLU A 17 13.14 -4.56 -7.73
N GLU A 18 13.49 -3.81 -6.68
CA GLU A 18 14.49 -4.21 -5.69
C GLU A 18 13.98 -5.29 -4.72
N GLY A 19 12.69 -5.66 -4.76
CA GLY A 19 12.08 -6.62 -3.85
C GLY A 19 12.03 -6.17 -2.38
N LYS A 20 12.14 -4.85 -2.13
CA LYS A 20 12.03 -4.28 -0.77
C LYS A 20 10.61 -4.31 -0.24
N ILE A 21 9.63 -4.28 -1.14
CA ILE A 21 8.21 -4.42 -0.83
C ILE A 21 7.62 -5.51 -1.74
N ASP A 22 6.77 -6.35 -1.18
CA ASP A 22 6.03 -7.38 -1.93
C ASP A 22 4.70 -6.86 -2.46
N TYR A 23 4.24 -5.72 -1.91
CA TYR A 23 2.89 -5.23 -2.09
C TYR A 23 2.86 -3.73 -1.82
N LEU A 24 2.24 -2.96 -2.70
CA LEU A 24 2.05 -1.52 -2.52
C LEU A 24 0.56 -1.18 -2.46
N ILE A 25 0.19 -0.40 -1.45
CA ILE A 25 -1.16 0.18 -1.32
C ILE A 25 -1.07 1.67 -1.66
N GLY A 26 -1.81 2.08 -2.68
CA GLY A 26 -1.84 3.45 -3.19
C GLY A 26 -3.26 3.92 -3.51
N TYR A 27 -3.35 4.91 -4.39
CA TYR A 27 -4.61 5.40 -4.93
C TYR A 27 -4.60 5.25 -6.46
N GLU A 28 -5.75 5.00 -7.06
CA GLU A 28 -5.97 5.07 -8.50
C GLU A 28 -7.22 5.88 -8.84
N GLU A 29 -7.41 6.20 -10.12
CA GLU A 29 -8.64 6.85 -10.57
C GLU A 29 -9.85 5.96 -10.28
N GLY A 30 -10.84 6.53 -9.58
CA GLY A 30 -12.10 5.85 -9.33
C GLY A 30 -13.04 5.91 -10.54
N THR A 31 -14.19 5.29 -10.38
CA THR A 31 -15.24 5.26 -11.43
C THR A 31 -15.99 6.58 -11.58
N LEU A 32 -15.88 7.49 -10.60
CA LEU A 32 -16.56 8.79 -10.59
C LEU A 32 -15.54 9.92 -10.73
N PRO A 33 -15.89 11.02 -11.43
CA PRO A 33 -15.05 12.21 -11.48
C PRO A 33 -14.69 12.68 -10.07
N LEU A 34 -13.42 13.07 -9.88
CA LEU A 34 -12.89 13.59 -8.61
C LEU A 34 -12.95 12.58 -7.45
N SER A 35 -13.12 11.28 -7.75
CA SER A 35 -13.06 10.20 -6.77
C SER A 35 -11.82 9.36 -7.02
N MET A 36 -11.04 9.13 -5.97
CA MET A 36 -9.89 8.23 -5.99
C MET A 36 -10.21 7.02 -5.14
N THR A 37 -9.86 5.84 -5.62
CA THR A 37 -10.06 4.57 -4.92
C THR A 37 -8.72 3.96 -4.49
N PRO A 38 -8.68 3.12 -3.45
CA PRO A 38 -7.46 2.46 -3.04
C PRO A 38 -7.08 1.45 -4.12
N CYS A 39 -5.81 1.43 -4.49
CA CYS A 39 -5.27 0.47 -5.43
C CYS A 39 -4.24 -0.43 -4.77
N PHE A 40 -4.10 -1.63 -5.31
CA PHE A 40 -3.17 -2.63 -4.83
C PHE A 40 -2.26 -3.06 -5.97
N ILE A 41 -0.96 -2.92 -5.76
CA ILE A 41 0.04 -3.05 -6.82
C ILE A 41 1.06 -4.09 -6.36
N GLN A 42 1.29 -5.10 -7.20
CA GLN A 42 2.30 -6.14 -6.99
C GLN A 42 3.37 -6.12 -8.05
N ALA A 43 3.00 -5.77 -9.28
CA ALA A 43 3.94 -5.72 -10.39
C ALA A 43 4.47 -4.28 -10.61
N PRO A 44 5.77 -4.09 -10.89
CA PRO A 44 6.34 -2.78 -11.18
C PRO A 44 5.65 -2.02 -12.33
N GLU A 45 5.05 -2.74 -13.28
CA GLU A 45 4.36 -2.18 -14.45
C GLU A 45 3.01 -1.52 -14.07
N GLU A 46 2.37 -2.02 -13.02
CA GLU A 46 1.09 -1.51 -12.52
C GLU A 46 1.23 -0.18 -11.78
N VAL A 47 2.47 0.25 -11.47
CA VAL A 47 2.76 1.53 -10.81
C VAL A 47 2.26 2.73 -11.63
N SER A 48 2.10 2.56 -12.94
CA SER A 48 1.47 3.56 -13.83
C SER A 48 0.04 3.95 -13.41
N ARG A 49 -0.71 3.05 -12.76
CA ARG A 49 -2.07 3.28 -12.25
C ARG A 49 -2.12 4.21 -11.05
N LEU A 50 -0.99 4.39 -10.36
CA LEU A 50 -0.94 5.11 -9.09
C LEU A 50 -1.15 6.60 -9.32
N VAL A 51 -2.14 7.19 -8.67
CA VAL A 51 -2.48 8.61 -8.76
C VAL A 51 -2.14 9.30 -7.45
N TYR A 52 -1.64 10.53 -7.53
CA TYR A 52 -1.44 11.37 -6.35
C TYR A 52 -1.95 12.79 -6.58
N ASN A 53 -3.14 13.08 -6.05
CA ASN A 53 -3.79 14.38 -6.17
C ASN A 53 -4.58 14.75 -4.89
N PRO A 54 -5.18 15.95 -4.80
CA PRO A 54 -5.93 16.37 -3.62
C PRO A 54 -7.11 15.48 -3.24
N PHE A 55 -7.70 14.76 -4.20
CA PHE A 55 -8.87 13.88 -4.02
C PHE A 55 -8.52 12.51 -3.41
N CYS A 56 -7.23 12.21 -3.19
CA CYS A 56 -6.79 11.04 -2.43
C CYS A 56 -7.11 11.19 -0.93
N VAL A 57 -8.39 11.01 -0.55
CA VAL A 57 -8.90 11.29 0.81
C VAL A 57 -9.02 10.05 1.70
N GLN A 58 -9.04 8.85 1.10
CA GLN A 58 -9.25 7.62 1.84
C GLN A 58 -8.06 7.27 2.72
N ASN A 59 -8.34 6.75 3.92
CA ASN A 59 -7.29 6.32 4.83
C ASN A 59 -6.81 4.90 4.46
N LEU A 60 -5.61 4.81 3.90
CA LEU A 60 -5.04 3.53 3.47
C LEU A 60 -4.62 2.60 4.62
N ALA A 61 -4.53 3.10 5.86
CA ALA A 61 -4.02 2.35 7.00
C ALA A 61 -4.85 1.10 7.33
N LYS A 62 -6.17 1.17 7.10
CA LYS A 62 -7.09 0.03 7.26
C LYS A 62 -6.74 -1.12 6.30
N TYR A 63 -6.43 -0.79 5.05
CA TYR A 63 -6.16 -1.80 4.02
C TYR A 63 -4.84 -2.54 4.29
N VAL A 64 -3.89 -1.90 4.98
CA VAL A 64 -2.69 -2.58 5.48
C VAL A 64 -3.06 -3.71 6.45
N THR A 65 -3.97 -3.43 7.40
CA THR A 65 -4.44 -4.42 8.36
C THR A 65 -5.13 -5.58 7.65
N ASP A 66 -6.02 -5.27 6.71
CA ASP A 66 -6.75 -6.28 5.93
C ASP A 66 -5.77 -7.18 5.16
N VAL A 67 -4.77 -6.62 4.48
CA VAL A 67 -3.75 -7.37 3.73
C VAL A 67 -2.91 -8.26 4.65
N ILE A 68 -2.46 -7.75 5.80
CA ILE A 68 -1.64 -8.54 6.73
C ILE A 68 -2.48 -9.65 7.37
N PHE A 69 -3.71 -9.36 7.75
CA PHE A 69 -4.62 -10.35 8.32
C PHE A 69 -4.90 -11.49 7.33
N SER A 70 -5.29 -11.16 6.09
CA SER A 70 -5.52 -12.16 5.04
C SER A 70 -4.26 -12.98 4.75
N HIS A 71 -3.08 -12.36 4.74
CA HIS A 71 -1.81 -13.08 4.57
C HIS A 71 -1.55 -14.08 5.70
N ARG A 72 -1.75 -13.66 6.96
CA ARG A 72 -1.62 -14.54 8.14
C ARG A 72 -2.63 -15.69 8.11
N GLU A 73 -3.88 -15.40 7.72
CA GLU A 73 -4.94 -16.39 7.63
C GLU A 73 -4.62 -17.46 6.58
N ASN A 74 -4.17 -17.04 5.39
CA ASN A 74 -3.75 -17.95 4.32
C ASN A 74 -2.59 -18.85 4.74
N GLN A 75 -1.71 -18.35 5.62
CA GLN A 75 -0.57 -19.10 6.17
C GLN A 75 -0.90 -19.90 7.44
N ARG A 76 -2.16 -19.92 7.90
CA ARG A 76 -2.54 -20.61 9.15
C ARG A 76 -2.24 -22.11 9.12
N ARG A 77 -2.34 -22.74 7.95
CA ARG A 77 -2.05 -24.17 7.73
C ARG A 77 -0.59 -24.46 7.38
N VAL A 78 0.22 -23.42 7.18
CA VAL A 78 1.66 -23.53 6.90
C VAL A 78 2.40 -23.70 8.22
N LYS A 79 3.41 -24.59 8.23
CA LYS A 79 4.25 -24.80 9.41
C LYS A 79 4.90 -23.48 9.83
N PRO A 80 5.06 -23.19 11.13
CA PRO A 80 5.62 -21.92 11.60
C PRO A 80 6.96 -21.56 10.97
N GLU A 81 7.81 -22.55 10.72
CA GLU A 81 9.13 -22.41 10.09
C GLU A 81 9.09 -22.05 8.59
N GLU A 82 7.97 -22.31 7.91
CA GLU A 82 7.79 -22.06 6.47
C GLU A 82 6.95 -20.79 6.19
N ARG A 83 6.56 -20.04 7.24
CA ARG A 83 5.74 -18.83 7.07
C ARG A 83 6.56 -17.69 6.47
N ALA A 84 6.22 -17.31 5.25
CA ALA A 84 6.81 -16.14 4.60
C ALA A 84 6.28 -14.85 5.22
N LYS A 85 7.17 -13.89 5.48
CA LYS A 85 6.77 -12.52 5.81
C LYS A 85 6.34 -11.80 4.53
N LYS A 86 5.41 -10.86 4.66
CA LYS A 86 5.00 -9.98 3.57
C LYS A 86 5.27 -8.53 3.97
N VAL A 87 6.01 -7.82 3.14
CA VAL A 87 6.37 -6.41 3.34
C VAL A 87 5.42 -5.56 2.52
N VAL A 88 4.64 -4.73 3.21
CA VAL A 88 3.63 -3.86 2.58
C VAL A 88 4.13 -2.42 2.56
N GLY A 89 4.30 -1.86 1.37
CA GLY A 89 4.49 -0.43 1.14
C GLY A 89 3.15 0.32 1.10
N VAL A 90 3.14 1.57 1.56
CA VAL A 90 1.95 2.43 1.57
C VAL A 90 2.29 3.84 1.13
N VAL A 91 1.47 4.41 0.25
CA VAL A 91 1.49 5.85 -0.03
C VAL A 91 0.77 6.58 1.10
N ALA A 92 1.50 7.15 2.04
CA ALA A 92 0.92 7.78 3.22
C ALA A 92 0.80 9.31 3.09
N ARG A 93 -0.43 9.83 3.18
CA ARG A 93 -0.69 11.25 3.52
C ARG A 93 -0.65 11.43 5.04
N GLY A 94 -0.66 12.68 5.52
CA GLY A 94 -0.52 12.99 6.96
C GLY A 94 -1.53 12.31 7.89
N CYS A 95 -2.78 12.12 7.44
CA CYS A 95 -3.78 11.36 8.21
C CYS A 95 -3.48 9.85 8.23
N THR A 96 -3.09 9.28 7.08
CA THR A 96 -2.73 7.87 6.95
C THR A 96 -1.51 7.51 7.79
N SER A 97 -0.46 8.35 7.78
CA SER A 97 0.72 8.12 8.60
C SER A 97 0.40 8.11 10.09
N ARG A 98 -0.46 9.04 10.56
CA ARG A 98 -0.93 9.06 11.95
C ARG A 98 -1.68 7.77 12.31
N SER A 99 -2.55 7.28 11.43
CA SER A 99 -3.26 6.02 11.67
C SER A 99 -2.33 4.81 11.69
N ILE A 100 -1.36 4.72 10.78
CA ILE A 100 -0.36 3.63 10.76
C ILE A 100 0.41 3.60 12.09
N VAL A 101 0.85 4.76 12.59
CA VAL A 101 1.55 4.86 13.87
C VAL A 101 0.68 4.35 15.02
N ILE A 102 -0.59 4.75 15.07
CA ILE A 102 -1.54 4.26 16.09
C ILE A 102 -1.70 2.74 16.00
N HIS A 103 -1.92 2.20 14.80
CA HIS A 103 -2.08 0.76 14.60
C HIS A 103 -0.82 -0.04 15.01
N LEU A 104 0.39 0.51 14.78
CA LEU A 104 1.64 -0.08 15.26
C LEU A 104 1.73 -0.08 16.80
N LEU A 105 1.41 1.05 17.44
CA LEU A 105 1.45 1.19 18.89
C LEU A 105 0.44 0.26 19.58
N GLU A 106 -0.76 0.16 19.03
CA GLU A 106 -1.85 -0.71 19.53
C GLU A 106 -1.71 -2.19 19.09
N ARG A 107 -0.61 -2.56 18.42
CA ARG A 107 -0.32 -3.93 17.94
C ARG A 107 -1.44 -4.52 17.07
N GLN A 108 -2.02 -3.71 16.18
CA GLN A 108 -3.08 -4.13 15.28
C GLN A 108 -2.56 -4.74 13.97
N TYR A 109 -1.24 -4.74 13.74
CA TYR A 109 -0.60 -5.32 12.56
C TYR A 109 -0.03 -6.72 12.76
#